data_AF-A0A804QUC1-F1
#
_entry.id   AF-A0A804QUC1-F1
#
_cell.length_a   1.000
_cell.length_b   1.000
_cell.length_c   1.000
_cell.angle_alpha   90.00
_cell.angle_beta   90.00
_cell.angle_gamma   90.00
#
_symmetry.space_group_name_H-M   'P 1'
#
loop_
_entity.id
_entity.type
_entity.pdbx_description
1 polymer ?
#
loop_
_entity_poly.entity_id
_entity_poly.type
_entity_poly.pdbx_seq_one_letter_code
_entity_poly.pdbx_strand_id
1 'polypeptide(L)'
;MDKLREMEMFGEDGRDGGVSTVMANVMDPDGLRRAFDGCAGVFHTSAFVDPGGMSGYTKHMAALEAQAAERVIEACVRTESVRKCVFTSSLLACVWRQDYPHDRRCPTTIDESCWSDESFCRDNKLWFALGKTAAEKAAWRAARGRDLKLVTICPALVTGPGFRRRNSTASIAYLKGARAMLADGLLATANVETVAEAHVHAYEAMGDNTAGGRYICYDHVVKRPEEFAELERQLGLPGGAAPAPAHGSDDRPARFELCKRKLSRLMSSRRRCAYDTYYSVAFEV
;
A
#
# COMPACT_ATOMS: atom_id res chain seq x y z
N MET A 1 12.48 -19.58 6.07
CA MET A 1 12.13 -20.97 6.41
C MET A 1 10.90 -21.03 7.33
N ASP A 2 10.76 -20.16 8.33
CA ASP A 2 9.61 -20.23 9.25
C ASP A 2 8.25 -19.81 8.67
N LYS A 3 8.17 -18.79 7.81
CA LYS A 3 6.90 -18.42 7.13
C LYS A 3 6.38 -19.48 6.15
N LEU A 4 7.28 -20.31 5.62
CA LEU A 4 6.92 -21.43 4.75
C LEU A 4 6.32 -22.57 5.55
N ARG A 5 6.87 -22.88 6.73
CA ARG A 5 6.22 -23.79 7.66
C ARG A 5 4.85 -23.27 8.06
N GLU A 6 4.65 -21.97 8.27
CA GLU A 6 3.31 -21.42 8.52
C GLU A 6 2.37 -21.59 7.32
N MET A 7 2.82 -21.35 6.08
CA MET A 7 1.98 -21.53 4.87
C MET A 7 1.75 -23.01 4.51
N GLU A 8 2.69 -23.89 4.79
CA GLU A 8 2.53 -25.36 4.68
C GLU A 8 1.65 -25.91 5.82
N MET A 9 1.63 -25.28 6.99
CA MET A 9 0.76 -25.63 8.13
C MET A 9 -0.70 -25.16 7.93
N PHE A 10 -0.92 -24.07 7.20
CA PHE A 10 -2.23 -23.75 6.63
C PHE A 10 -2.42 -24.58 5.37
N GLY A 11 -2.69 -25.88 5.54
CA GLY A 11 -2.77 -26.88 4.47
C GLY A 11 -3.68 -26.51 3.30
N GLU A 12 -3.14 -25.73 2.37
CA GLU A 12 -3.63 -25.53 1.01
C GLU A 12 -2.61 -26.17 0.06
N ASP A 13 -2.39 -27.48 0.24
CA ASP A 13 -1.89 -28.31 -0.84
C ASP A 13 -2.95 -28.27 -1.95
N GLY A 14 -2.77 -27.33 -2.87
CA GLY A 14 -3.67 -27.00 -3.96
C GLY A 14 -3.90 -28.17 -4.92
N ARG A 15 -4.77 -29.08 -4.53
CA ARG A 15 -5.39 -30.06 -5.43
C ARG A 15 -6.87 -29.82 -5.69
N ASP A 16 -7.46 -28.74 -5.16
CA ASP A 16 -8.90 -28.52 -5.33
C ASP A 16 -9.36 -27.05 -5.53
N GLY A 17 -8.49 -26.11 -5.96
CA GLY A 17 -8.90 -24.68 -5.97
C GLY A 17 -8.21 -23.71 -6.94
N GLY A 18 -7.47 -24.17 -7.95
CA GLY A 18 -6.84 -23.27 -8.94
C GLY A 18 -5.72 -22.37 -8.42
N VAL A 19 -5.30 -22.53 -7.17
CA VAL A 19 -4.16 -21.83 -6.55
C VAL A 19 -2.96 -22.78 -6.48
N SER A 20 -1.78 -22.29 -6.84
CA SER A 20 -0.51 -23.01 -6.70
C SER A 20 0.56 -22.09 -6.12
N THR A 21 1.53 -22.68 -5.44
CA THR A 21 2.62 -21.95 -4.78
C THR A 21 3.95 -22.22 -5.50
N VAL A 22 4.75 -21.17 -5.67
CA VAL A 22 6.08 -21.26 -6.30
C VAL A 22 7.09 -20.52 -5.43
N MET A 23 8.21 -21.19 -5.17
CA MET A 23 9.34 -20.60 -4.47
C MET A 23 10.14 -19.70 -5.41
N ALA A 24 10.19 -18.40 -5.10
CA ALA A 24 10.96 -17.42 -5.85
C ALA A 24 11.68 -16.43 -4.92
N ASN A 25 12.91 -16.07 -5.26
CA ASN A 25 13.65 -14.99 -4.62
C ASN A 25 13.40 -13.70 -5.41
N VAL A 26 12.90 -12.65 -4.73
CA VAL A 26 12.62 -11.35 -5.36
C VAL A 26 13.87 -10.65 -5.93
N MET A 27 15.06 -11.10 -5.51
CA MET A 27 16.34 -10.61 -6.01
C MET A 27 16.91 -11.45 -7.16
N ASP A 28 16.23 -12.52 -7.58
CA ASP A 28 16.61 -13.38 -8.72
C ASP A 28 15.63 -13.19 -9.89
N PRO A 29 15.97 -12.34 -10.89
CA PRO A 29 15.09 -12.06 -12.03
C PRO A 29 14.75 -13.29 -12.87
N ASP A 30 15.63 -14.29 -12.95
CA ASP A 30 15.37 -15.49 -13.74
C ASP A 30 14.47 -16.46 -13.00
N GLY A 31 14.60 -16.54 -11.66
CA GLY A 31 13.64 -17.21 -10.79
C GLY A 31 12.25 -16.58 -10.88
N LEU A 32 12.17 -15.25 -10.83
CA LEU A 32 10.91 -14.53 -11.01
C LEU A 32 10.29 -14.76 -12.38
N ARG A 33 11.09 -14.72 -13.47
CA ARG A 33 10.59 -15.01 -14.82
C ARG A 33 9.98 -16.40 -14.93
N ARG A 34 10.62 -17.41 -14.32
CA ARG A 34 10.06 -18.78 -14.27
C ARG A 34 8.76 -18.83 -13.47
N ALA A 35 8.68 -18.10 -12.36
CA ALA A 35 7.47 -18.04 -11.55
C ALA A 35 6.31 -17.29 -12.25
N PHE A 36 6.61 -16.37 -13.16
CA PHE A 36 5.61 -15.58 -13.89
C PHE A 36 5.17 -16.20 -15.21
N ASP A 37 5.86 -17.24 -15.68
CA ASP A 37 5.56 -17.87 -16.96
C ASP A 37 4.13 -18.44 -16.98
N GLY A 38 3.37 -18.11 -18.03
CA GLY A 38 1.95 -18.44 -18.14
C GLY A 38 1.00 -17.51 -17.39
N CYS A 39 1.48 -16.60 -16.53
CA CYS A 39 0.62 -15.60 -15.88
C CYS A 39 0.27 -14.46 -16.85
N ALA A 40 -1.01 -14.07 -16.90
CA ALA A 40 -1.47 -12.91 -17.68
C ALA A 40 -1.11 -11.56 -17.03
N GLY A 41 -0.87 -11.57 -15.72
CA GLY A 41 -0.49 -10.39 -14.97
C GLY A 41 0.01 -10.70 -13.57
N VAL A 42 0.63 -9.71 -12.95
CA VAL A 42 1.31 -9.85 -11.66
C VAL A 42 0.79 -8.80 -10.67
N PHE A 43 0.43 -9.25 -9.47
CA PHE A 43 0.14 -8.37 -8.34
C PHE A 43 1.35 -8.37 -7.41
N HIS A 44 2.16 -7.32 -7.47
CA HIS A 44 3.33 -7.19 -6.60
C HIS A 44 2.92 -6.48 -5.29
N THR A 45 2.58 -7.30 -4.29
CA THR A 45 2.14 -6.85 -2.96
C THR A 45 3.21 -7.02 -1.87
N SER A 46 4.34 -7.66 -2.21
CA SER A 46 5.38 -7.95 -1.23
C SER A 46 6.10 -6.68 -0.79
N ALA A 47 6.50 -6.66 0.47
CA ALA A 47 7.28 -5.60 1.07
C ALA A 47 8.29 -6.23 2.02
N PHE A 48 9.45 -5.61 2.18
CA PHE A 48 10.43 -6.07 3.14
C PHE A 48 9.90 -5.89 4.57
N VAL A 49 10.02 -6.95 5.36
CA VAL A 49 9.72 -6.94 6.78
C VAL A 49 11.03 -6.89 7.53
N ASP A 50 11.15 -5.95 8.48
CA ASP A 50 12.28 -5.85 9.40
C ASP A 50 12.52 -7.19 10.13
N PRO A 51 13.68 -7.84 9.95
CA PRO A 51 14.03 -9.07 10.64
C PRO A 51 14.39 -8.86 12.12
N GLY A 52 14.69 -7.62 12.56
CA GLY A 52 15.07 -7.31 13.95
C GLY A 52 13.89 -7.03 14.90
N GLY A 53 12.73 -6.66 14.36
CA GLY A 53 11.48 -6.49 15.12
C GLY A 53 11.10 -5.04 15.48
N MET A 54 9.78 -4.85 15.64
CA MET A 54 9.00 -3.65 16.01
C MET A 54 9.42 -2.33 15.34
N SER A 55 9.49 -2.36 14.00
CA SER A 55 9.66 -1.24 13.04
C SER A 55 11.04 -0.63 12.87
N GLY A 56 12.11 -1.28 13.31
CA GLY A 56 13.51 -0.96 12.96
C GLY A 56 13.84 -0.96 11.45
N TYR A 57 12.84 -0.76 10.58
CA TYR A 57 12.98 -0.48 9.16
C TYR A 57 14.07 0.58 8.92
N THR A 58 15.08 0.19 8.15
CA THR A 58 16.32 0.96 7.96
C THR A 58 16.41 1.57 6.56
N LYS A 59 17.36 2.49 6.40
CA LYS A 59 17.79 2.97 5.08
C LYS A 59 18.22 1.83 4.15
N HIS A 60 18.84 0.77 4.68
CA HIS A 60 19.25 -0.37 3.86
C HIS A 60 18.04 -1.15 3.33
N MET A 61 17.03 -1.37 4.17
CA MET A 61 15.76 -2.00 3.74
C MET A 61 15.04 -1.17 2.68
N ALA A 62 15.03 0.16 2.81
CA ALA A 62 14.50 1.06 1.78
C ALA A 62 15.18 0.84 0.41
N ALA A 63 16.50 0.67 0.41
CA ALA A 63 17.25 0.41 -0.81
C ALA A 63 16.97 -0.98 -1.40
N LEU A 64 16.85 -2.01 -0.55
CA LEU A 64 16.49 -3.36 -0.98
C LEU A 64 15.07 -3.40 -1.57
N GLU A 65 14.12 -2.68 -0.97
CA GLU A 65 12.74 -2.60 -1.49
C GLU A 65 12.71 -1.96 -2.88
N ALA A 66 13.50 -0.92 -3.10
CA ALA A 66 13.62 -0.30 -4.42
C ALA A 66 14.22 -1.24 -5.46
N GLN A 67 15.28 -1.98 -5.10
CA GLN A 67 15.89 -2.97 -5.98
C GLN A 67 14.93 -4.12 -6.31
N ALA A 68 14.23 -4.66 -5.31
CA ALA A 68 13.26 -5.74 -5.53
C ALA A 68 12.12 -5.30 -6.46
N ALA A 69 11.60 -4.08 -6.27
CA ALA A 69 10.57 -3.52 -7.16
C ALA A 69 11.07 -3.44 -8.61
N GLU A 70 12.28 -2.93 -8.83
CA GLU A 70 12.90 -2.90 -10.15
C GLU A 70 13.01 -4.30 -10.76
N ARG A 71 13.56 -5.28 -10.01
CA ARG A 71 13.73 -6.66 -10.50
C ARG A 71 12.41 -7.35 -10.82
N VAL A 72 11.37 -7.12 -10.02
CA VAL A 72 10.04 -7.68 -10.28
C VAL A 72 9.45 -7.10 -11.56
N ILE A 73 9.54 -5.79 -11.76
CA ILE A 73 9.05 -5.16 -13.00
C ILE A 73 9.88 -5.62 -14.21
N GLU A 74 11.20 -5.72 -14.09
CA GLU A 74 12.05 -6.27 -15.15
C GLU A 74 11.66 -7.70 -15.51
N ALA A 75 11.39 -8.55 -14.51
CA ALA A 75 10.93 -9.91 -14.73
C ALA A 75 9.56 -9.94 -15.40
N CYS A 76 8.62 -9.06 -15.02
CA CYS A 76 7.34 -8.91 -15.72
C CYS A 76 7.54 -8.55 -17.19
N VAL A 77 8.39 -7.56 -17.49
CA VAL A 77 8.69 -7.14 -18.87
C VAL A 77 9.36 -8.24 -19.69
N ARG A 78 10.20 -9.08 -19.06
CA ARG A 78 10.90 -10.19 -19.71
C ARG A 78 10.04 -11.45 -19.90
N THR A 79 8.85 -11.50 -19.32
CA THR A 79 7.98 -12.68 -19.37
C THR A 79 6.91 -12.48 -20.43
N GLU A 80 6.96 -13.28 -21.51
CA GLU A 80 6.12 -13.09 -22.69
C GLU A 80 4.62 -13.20 -22.45
N SER A 81 4.15 -13.86 -21.39
CA SER A 81 2.73 -13.94 -21.04
C SER A 81 2.22 -12.74 -20.24
N VAL A 82 3.10 -12.00 -19.57
CA VAL A 82 2.72 -10.92 -18.65
C VAL A 82 2.55 -9.61 -19.41
N ARG A 83 1.36 -9.00 -19.31
CA ARG A 83 1.08 -7.68 -19.93
C ARG A 83 0.67 -6.61 -18.94
N LYS A 84 0.31 -7.01 -17.73
CA LYS A 84 -0.24 -6.11 -16.70
C LYS A 84 0.43 -6.38 -15.35
N CYS A 85 0.80 -5.31 -14.66
CA CYS A 85 1.25 -5.39 -13.28
C CYS A 85 0.48 -4.37 -12.42
N VAL A 86 -0.03 -4.84 -11.29
CA VAL A 86 -0.52 -3.97 -10.21
C VAL A 86 0.50 -4.00 -9.08
N PHE A 87 1.02 -2.84 -8.72
CA PHE A 87 2.07 -2.69 -7.71
C PHE A 87 1.51 -2.01 -6.46
N THR A 88 1.70 -2.63 -5.29
CA THR A 88 1.27 -2.06 -4.01
C THR A 88 2.31 -1.10 -3.47
N SER A 89 2.05 0.20 -3.64
CA SER A 89 2.81 1.28 -3.03
C SER A 89 2.23 1.60 -1.62
N SER A 90 2.21 2.86 -1.23
CA SER A 90 1.62 3.35 0.02
C SER A 90 1.26 4.82 -0.11
N LEU A 91 0.29 5.30 0.66
CA LEU A 91 0.01 6.72 0.83
C LEU A 91 1.25 7.50 1.29
N LEU A 92 2.19 6.85 2.01
CA LEU A 92 3.47 7.44 2.40
C LEU A 92 4.38 7.83 1.23
N ALA A 93 4.12 7.30 0.02
CA ALA A 93 4.78 7.73 -1.21
C ALA A 93 4.20 9.03 -1.79
N CYS A 94 3.16 9.59 -1.18
CA CYS A 94 2.46 10.79 -1.66
C CYS A 94 2.57 12.01 -0.72
N VAL A 95 2.66 11.77 0.59
CA VAL A 95 2.35 12.79 1.62
C VAL A 95 3.55 13.57 2.17
N TRP A 96 4.77 13.03 2.12
CA TRP A 96 5.92 13.60 2.83
C TRP A 96 6.76 14.50 1.94
N ARG A 97 6.60 15.82 2.04
CA ARG A 97 7.40 16.77 1.25
C ARG A 97 7.74 18.03 2.01
N GLN A 98 8.79 18.69 1.55
CA GLN A 98 9.35 19.87 2.20
C GLN A 98 8.50 21.12 1.92
N ASP A 99 8.11 21.31 0.66
CA ASP A 99 7.43 22.51 0.21
C ASP A 99 6.02 22.19 -0.30
N TYR A 100 5.04 22.93 0.20
CA TYR A 100 3.74 23.07 -0.42
C TYR A 100 3.43 24.55 -0.61
N PRO A 101 2.81 24.93 -1.74
CA PRO A 101 2.22 26.26 -1.86
C PRO A 101 1.09 26.38 -0.82
N HIS A 102 1.36 27.07 0.28
CA HIS A 102 0.38 27.26 1.34
C HIS A 102 -0.49 28.46 1.05
N ASP A 103 -1.75 28.19 0.69
CA ASP A 103 -2.81 29.14 0.93
C ASP A 103 -3.33 28.93 2.36
N ARG A 104 -3.31 29.98 3.18
CA ARG A 104 -3.86 29.93 4.54
C ARG A 104 -5.39 29.82 4.56
N ARG A 105 -6.05 30.00 3.41
CA ARG A 105 -7.52 30.00 3.27
C ARG A 105 -8.09 28.65 2.82
N CYS A 106 -7.30 27.83 2.13
CA CYS A 106 -7.75 26.55 1.57
C CYS A 106 -6.72 25.45 1.82
N PRO A 107 -7.15 24.25 2.26
CA PRO A 107 -6.25 23.11 2.39
C PRO A 107 -5.63 22.76 1.04
N THR A 108 -4.35 22.37 1.04
CA THR A 108 -3.71 21.90 -0.19
C THR A 108 -4.12 20.45 -0.47
N THR A 109 -4.62 20.18 -1.66
CA THR A 109 -5.08 18.83 -2.04
C THR A 109 -3.91 17.89 -2.33
N ILE A 110 -3.94 16.69 -1.73
CA ILE A 110 -3.03 15.58 -2.02
C ILE A 110 -3.78 14.54 -2.83
N ASP A 111 -3.39 14.39 -4.09
CA ASP A 111 -4.00 13.45 -5.03
C ASP A 111 -2.96 12.48 -5.62
N GLU A 112 -3.33 11.72 -6.65
CA GLU A 112 -2.46 10.71 -7.25
C GLU A 112 -1.23 11.27 -7.98
N SER A 113 -1.18 12.59 -8.24
CA SER A 113 -0.02 13.27 -8.85
C SER A 113 1.09 13.57 -7.83
N CYS A 114 0.75 13.53 -6.54
CA CYS A 114 1.61 13.91 -5.43
C CYS A 114 2.66 12.87 -5.09
N TRP A 115 3.93 13.28 -4.99
CA TRP A 115 5.03 12.42 -4.55
C TRP A 115 5.62 12.90 -3.22
N SER A 116 6.14 11.95 -2.44
CA SER A 116 7.00 12.25 -1.32
C SER A 116 8.43 12.57 -1.76
N ASP A 117 9.07 13.48 -1.05
CA ASP A 117 10.46 13.88 -1.24
C ASP A 117 11.39 12.91 -0.51
N GLU A 118 12.29 12.27 -1.26
CA GLU A 118 13.24 11.31 -0.68
C GLU A 118 14.26 11.98 0.25
N SER A 119 14.61 13.25 0.00
CA SER A 119 15.44 14.06 0.91
C SER A 119 14.72 14.27 2.24
N PHE A 120 13.49 14.77 2.22
CA PHE A 120 12.68 14.97 3.41
C PHE A 120 12.55 13.68 4.24
N CYS A 121 12.24 12.56 3.58
CA CYS A 121 12.14 11.27 4.25
C CYS A 121 13.47 10.84 4.88
N ARG A 122 14.61 11.11 4.23
CA ARG A 122 15.95 10.79 4.76
C ARG A 122 16.31 11.64 5.96
N ASP A 123 16.07 12.95 5.87
CA ASP A 123 16.44 13.91 6.91
C ASP A 123 15.62 13.69 8.19
N ASN A 124 14.35 13.30 8.03
CA ASN A 124 13.44 12.97 9.13
C ASN A 124 13.46 11.49 9.54
N LYS A 125 14.36 10.68 8.96
CA LYS A 125 14.49 9.23 9.23
C LYS A 125 13.19 8.42 9.02
N LEU A 126 12.35 8.87 8.09
CA LEU A 126 11.11 8.21 7.67
C LEU A 126 11.44 7.10 6.66
N TRP A 127 12.22 6.10 7.10
CA TRP A 127 12.81 5.10 6.20
C TRP A 127 11.78 4.26 5.45
N PHE A 128 10.63 3.96 6.05
CA PHE A 128 9.57 3.22 5.39
C PHE A 128 8.91 4.04 4.27
N ALA A 129 8.64 5.33 4.53
CA ALA A 129 8.17 6.24 3.49
C ALA A 129 9.20 6.38 2.36
N LEU A 130 10.49 6.46 2.69
CA LEU A 130 11.58 6.46 1.70
C LEU A 130 11.55 5.18 0.85
N GLY A 131 11.45 4.00 1.47
CA GLY A 131 11.40 2.71 0.80
C GLY A 131 10.22 2.62 -0.17
N LYS A 132 9.00 2.95 0.28
CA LYS A 132 7.80 2.96 -0.56
C LYS A 132 7.91 3.94 -1.72
N THR A 133 8.41 5.14 -1.47
CA THR A 133 8.63 6.16 -2.52
C THR A 133 9.63 5.69 -3.56
N ALA A 134 10.79 5.19 -3.12
CA ALA A 134 11.87 4.76 -4.01
C ALA A 134 11.47 3.52 -4.82
N ALA A 135 10.78 2.56 -4.20
CA ALA A 135 10.28 1.37 -4.87
C ALA A 135 9.24 1.68 -5.93
N GLU A 136 8.28 2.56 -5.64
CA GLU A 136 7.29 2.97 -6.63
C GLU A 136 7.95 3.70 -7.81
N LYS A 137 8.92 4.60 -7.56
CA LYS A 137 9.67 5.27 -8.63
C LYS A 137 10.51 4.30 -9.46
N ALA A 138 11.13 3.31 -8.82
CA ALA A 138 11.92 2.27 -9.50
C ALA A 138 11.03 1.41 -10.40
N ALA A 139 9.85 1.00 -9.91
CA ALA A 139 8.87 0.27 -10.70
C ALA A 139 8.41 1.05 -11.94
N TRP A 140 8.06 2.33 -11.78
CA TRP A 140 7.69 3.19 -12.91
C TRP A 140 8.82 3.38 -13.91
N ARG A 141 10.07 3.53 -13.43
CA ARG A 141 11.24 3.65 -14.30
C ARG A 141 11.47 2.39 -15.12
N ALA A 142 11.39 1.23 -14.49
CA ALA A 142 11.60 -0.06 -15.15
C ALA A 142 10.50 -0.38 -16.19
N ALA A 143 9.26 0.05 -15.95
CA ALA A 143 8.15 -0.13 -16.89
C ALA A 143 8.14 0.91 -18.03
N ARG A 144 8.81 2.05 -17.89
CA ARG A 144 8.71 3.18 -18.83
C ARG A 144 9.14 2.78 -20.23
N GLY A 145 8.24 2.97 -21.20
CA GLY A 145 8.49 2.69 -22.62
C GLY A 145 8.57 1.20 -22.96
N ARG A 146 8.10 0.32 -22.08
CA ARG A 146 8.07 -1.14 -22.26
C ARG A 146 6.64 -1.62 -22.46
N ASP A 147 6.48 -2.82 -23.01
CA ASP A 147 5.17 -3.48 -23.21
C ASP A 147 4.62 -4.09 -21.90
N LEU A 148 4.49 -3.25 -20.87
CA LEU A 148 3.91 -3.62 -19.59
C LEU A 148 3.03 -2.47 -19.11
N LYS A 149 1.73 -2.72 -18.97
CA LYS A 149 0.83 -1.79 -18.30
C LYS A 149 1.08 -1.89 -16.80
N LEU A 150 1.41 -0.76 -16.16
CA LEU A 150 1.62 -0.66 -14.72
C LEU A 150 0.54 0.23 -14.11
N VAL A 151 -0.05 -0.22 -13.00
CA VAL A 151 -0.86 0.58 -12.10
C VAL A 151 -0.30 0.46 -10.69
N THR A 152 -0.29 1.55 -9.93
CA THR A 152 0.08 1.51 -8.51
C THR A 152 -1.12 1.84 -7.63
N ILE A 153 -1.32 1.03 -6.58
CA ILE A 153 -2.27 1.33 -5.51
C ILE A 153 -1.47 1.87 -4.33
N CYS A 154 -1.85 3.03 -3.82
CA CYS A 154 -1.24 3.73 -2.70
C CYS A 154 -2.19 3.65 -1.49
N PRO A 155 -2.27 2.50 -0.79
CA PRO A 155 -3.12 2.35 0.37
C PRO A 155 -2.60 3.19 1.55
N ALA A 156 -3.54 3.72 2.32
CA ALA A 156 -3.28 4.28 3.64
C ALA A 156 -2.97 3.15 4.65
N LEU A 157 -3.01 3.44 5.96
CA LEU A 157 -2.76 2.42 6.97
C LEU A 157 -3.81 1.30 6.84
N VAL A 158 -3.37 0.12 6.41
CA VAL A 158 -4.27 -1.02 6.19
C VAL A 158 -4.76 -1.56 7.53
N THR A 159 -6.08 -1.56 7.72
CA THR A 159 -6.80 -2.08 8.90
C THR A 159 -7.69 -3.27 8.50
N GLY A 160 -8.23 -4.01 9.47
CA GLY A 160 -9.09 -5.17 9.22
C GLY A 160 -9.03 -6.21 10.35
N PRO A 161 -9.66 -7.39 10.20
CA PRO A 161 -9.68 -8.43 11.23
C PRO A 161 -8.28 -8.84 11.72
N GLY A 162 -7.30 -8.89 10.81
CA GLY A 162 -5.90 -9.21 11.09
C GLY A 162 -5.03 -8.04 11.56
N PHE A 163 -5.56 -6.81 11.62
CA PHE A 163 -4.82 -5.63 12.09
C PHE A 163 -4.56 -5.69 13.59
N ARG A 164 -5.53 -6.23 14.33
CA ARG A 164 -5.44 -6.38 15.79
C ARG A 164 -4.48 -7.52 16.14
N ARG A 165 -3.53 -7.28 17.05
CA ARG A 165 -2.66 -8.29 17.69
C ARG A 165 -1.60 -8.98 16.80
N ARG A 166 -1.51 -8.68 15.49
CA ARG A 166 -0.43 -9.21 14.62
C ARG A 166 0.81 -8.32 14.52
N ASN A 167 0.80 -7.13 15.12
CA ASN A 167 1.94 -6.19 15.20
C ASN A 167 2.78 -6.19 13.92
N SER A 168 2.13 -6.00 12.77
CA SER A 168 2.88 -6.11 11.51
C SER A 168 3.92 -5.00 11.49
N THR A 169 5.18 -5.36 11.28
CA THR A 169 6.29 -4.39 11.20
C THR A 169 5.96 -3.24 10.26
N ALA A 170 5.25 -3.51 9.16
CA ALA A 170 4.82 -2.51 8.19
C ALA A 170 3.84 -1.49 8.80
N SER A 171 2.84 -1.93 9.59
CA SER A 171 1.90 -1.03 10.27
C SER A 171 2.61 -0.12 11.27
N ILE A 172 3.54 -0.68 12.06
CA ILE A 172 4.30 0.11 13.04
C ILE A 172 5.26 1.08 12.32
N ALA A 173 5.93 0.63 11.25
CA ALA A 173 6.81 1.48 10.45
C ALA A 173 6.04 2.59 9.72
N TYR A 174 4.80 2.33 9.29
CA TYR A 174 3.90 3.32 8.71
C TYR A 174 3.59 4.43 9.71
N LEU A 175 3.38 4.09 10.99
CA LEU A 175 3.04 5.06 12.02
C LEU A 175 4.22 5.95 12.45
N LYS A 176 5.43 5.74 11.90
CA LYS A 176 6.53 6.70 12.07
C LYS A 176 6.16 8.02 11.37
N GLY A 177 5.98 9.07 12.16
CA GLY A 177 5.51 10.37 11.69
C GLY A 177 3.98 10.55 11.76
N ALA A 178 3.23 9.58 12.27
CA ALA A 178 1.77 9.65 12.34
C ALA A 178 1.23 10.89 13.08
N ARG A 179 1.94 11.37 14.11
CA ARG A 179 1.58 12.62 14.81
C ARG A 179 1.61 13.85 13.89
N ALA A 180 2.62 13.95 13.02
CA ALA A 180 2.69 15.02 12.02
C ALA A 180 1.60 14.84 10.96
N MET A 181 1.39 13.60 10.48
CA MET A 181 0.29 13.30 9.55
C MET A 181 -1.09 13.64 10.15
N LEU A 182 -1.30 13.39 11.44
CA LEU A 182 -2.53 13.73 12.15
C LEU A 182 -2.74 15.25 12.19
N ALA A 183 -1.72 16.01 12.58
CA ALA A 183 -1.77 17.47 12.62
C ALA A 183 -2.01 18.09 11.22
N ASP A 184 -1.49 17.44 10.18
CA ASP A 184 -1.60 17.87 8.79
C ASP A 184 -2.89 17.38 8.08
N GLY A 185 -3.70 16.51 8.72
CA GLY A 185 -4.92 15.94 8.12
C GLY A 185 -4.67 14.82 7.09
N LEU A 186 -3.50 14.20 7.15
CA LEU A 186 -3.00 13.19 6.20
C LEU A 186 -2.97 11.77 6.77
N LEU A 187 -3.21 11.58 8.06
CA LEU A 187 -3.32 10.25 8.66
C LEU A 187 -4.65 9.61 8.25
N ALA A 188 -4.59 8.49 7.55
CA ALA A 188 -5.77 7.79 7.06
C ALA A 188 -5.63 6.27 7.21
N THR A 189 -6.76 5.57 7.17
CA THR A 189 -6.86 4.11 7.21
C THR A 189 -7.62 3.57 6.00
N ALA A 190 -7.35 2.32 5.64
CA ALA A 190 -8.05 1.60 4.58
C ALA A 190 -8.36 0.16 5.04
N ASN A 191 -9.59 -0.33 4.89
CA ASN A 191 -9.90 -1.72 5.14
C ASN A 191 -9.17 -2.61 4.11
N VAL A 192 -8.55 -3.69 4.57
CA VAL A 192 -7.89 -4.69 3.74
C VAL A 192 -8.77 -5.20 2.60
N GLU A 193 -10.08 -5.34 2.81
CA GLU A 193 -11.06 -5.74 1.79
C GLU A 193 -11.15 -4.69 0.67
N THR A 194 -11.30 -3.42 1.04
CA THR A 194 -11.31 -2.30 0.09
C THR A 194 -10.00 -2.19 -0.68
N VAL A 195 -8.87 -2.43 -0.02
CA VAL A 195 -7.56 -2.46 -0.69
C VAL A 195 -7.51 -3.61 -1.70
N ALA A 196 -7.98 -4.82 -1.34
CA ALA A 196 -8.01 -5.96 -2.26
C ALA A 196 -8.91 -5.68 -3.47
N GLU A 197 -10.13 -5.17 -3.25
CA GLU A 197 -11.06 -4.76 -4.32
C GLU A 197 -10.43 -3.73 -5.25
N ALA A 198 -9.73 -2.73 -4.70
CA ALA A 198 -9.05 -1.71 -5.49
C ALA A 198 -7.98 -2.30 -6.43
N HIS A 199 -7.23 -3.33 -5.98
CA HIS A 199 -6.25 -4.02 -6.83
C HIS A 199 -6.95 -4.75 -7.98
N VAL A 200 -8.03 -5.49 -7.69
CA VAL A 200 -8.79 -6.23 -8.70
C VAL A 200 -9.40 -5.28 -9.73
N HIS A 201 -10.12 -4.25 -9.29
CA HIS A 201 -10.73 -3.27 -10.18
C HIS A 201 -9.70 -2.56 -11.06
N ALA A 202 -8.54 -2.21 -10.51
CA ALA A 202 -7.45 -1.64 -11.30
C ALA A 202 -6.97 -2.60 -12.38
N TYR A 203 -6.74 -3.86 -12.03
CA TYR A 203 -6.28 -4.88 -12.97
C TYR A 203 -7.26 -5.14 -14.13
N GLU A 204 -8.55 -5.21 -13.82
CA GLU A 204 -9.62 -5.43 -14.80
C GLU A 204 -9.72 -4.22 -15.75
N ALA A 205 -9.78 -3.01 -15.20
CA ALA A 205 -9.87 -1.78 -15.98
C ALA A 205 -8.63 -1.48 -16.83
N MET A 206 -7.45 -2.03 -16.50
CA MET A 206 -6.29 -1.98 -17.39
C MET A 206 -6.51 -2.75 -18.70
N GLY A 207 -7.38 -3.77 -18.69
CA GLY A 207 -7.80 -4.49 -19.90
C GLY A 207 -8.60 -3.59 -20.85
N ASP A 208 -9.51 -2.79 -20.29
CA ASP A 208 -10.35 -1.83 -21.02
C ASP A 208 -9.65 -0.49 -21.32
N ASN A 209 -8.35 -0.34 -21.01
CA ASN A 209 -7.59 0.91 -21.10
C ASN A 209 -8.19 2.08 -20.27
N THR A 210 -8.98 1.78 -19.24
CA THR A 210 -9.64 2.78 -18.37
C THR A 210 -8.93 2.96 -17.02
N ALA A 211 -7.94 2.13 -16.70
CA ALA A 211 -7.05 2.33 -15.57
C ALA A 211 -5.58 2.50 -15.99
N GLY A 212 -4.90 3.42 -15.30
CA GLY A 212 -3.49 3.74 -15.53
C GLY A 212 -2.97 4.72 -14.48
N GLY A 213 -1.66 4.71 -14.24
CA GLY A 213 -1.04 5.59 -13.25
C GLY A 213 -1.27 5.11 -11.80
N ARG A 214 -1.36 6.06 -10.88
CA ARG A 214 -1.42 5.83 -9.44
C ARG A 214 -2.85 5.98 -8.91
N TYR A 215 -3.20 5.32 -7.80
CA TYR A 215 -4.50 5.40 -7.13
C TYR A 215 -4.33 5.47 -5.62
N ILE A 216 -4.79 6.54 -4.98
CA ILE A 216 -4.80 6.66 -3.52
C ILE A 216 -6.00 5.89 -2.96
N CYS A 217 -5.76 5.01 -1.98
CA CYS A 217 -6.77 4.14 -1.39
C CYS A 217 -6.86 4.35 0.13
N TYR A 218 -7.97 4.94 0.59
CA TYR A 218 -8.30 5.09 2.01
C TYR A 218 -9.81 5.09 2.19
N ASP A 219 -10.28 4.76 3.38
CA ASP A 219 -11.70 4.81 3.77
C ASP A 219 -11.97 5.96 4.72
N HIS A 220 -11.06 6.20 5.66
CA HIS A 220 -11.26 7.15 6.74
C HIS A 220 -10.00 7.98 6.99
N VAL A 221 -10.19 9.29 7.19
CA VAL A 221 -9.12 10.20 7.65
C VAL A 221 -9.24 10.33 9.16
N VAL A 222 -8.17 10.00 9.87
CA VAL A 222 -8.06 10.11 11.32
C VAL A 222 -7.91 11.59 11.66
N LYS A 223 -8.91 12.15 12.34
CA LYS A 223 -8.95 13.58 12.67
C LYS A 223 -8.63 13.87 14.13
N ARG A 224 -8.97 12.94 15.02
CA ARG A 224 -8.91 13.16 16.46
C ARG A 224 -7.78 12.37 17.13
N PRO A 225 -7.11 12.93 18.16
CA PRO A 225 -6.10 12.22 18.93
C PRO A 225 -6.58 10.90 19.54
N GLU A 226 -7.86 10.81 19.94
CA GLU A 226 -8.44 9.61 20.53
C GLU A 226 -8.55 8.47 19.51
N GLU A 227 -8.85 8.80 18.25
CA GLU A 227 -8.86 7.82 17.16
C GLU A 227 -7.45 7.33 16.84
N PHE A 228 -6.45 8.22 16.91
CA PHE A 228 -5.06 7.82 16.75
C PHE A 228 -4.60 6.92 17.91
N ALA A 229 -4.94 7.25 19.15
CA ALA A 229 -4.65 6.41 20.32
C ALA A 229 -5.31 5.02 20.21
N GLU A 230 -6.51 4.92 19.62
CA GLU A 230 -7.15 3.65 19.32
C GLU A 230 -6.31 2.79 18.37
N LEU A 231 -5.77 3.39 17.30
CA LEU A 231 -4.92 2.69 16.34
C LEU A 231 -3.63 2.17 16.99
N GLU A 232 -2.99 2.99 17.83
CA GLU A 232 -1.81 2.57 18.61
C GLU A 232 -2.15 1.39 19.54
N ARG A 233 -3.30 1.47 20.23
CA ARG A 233 -3.77 0.41 21.13
C ARG A 233 -4.07 -0.90 20.39
N GLN A 234 -4.67 -0.84 19.21
CA GLN A 234 -4.96 -2.02 18.39
C GLN A 234 -3.69 -2.73 17.90
N LEU A 235 -2.61 -1.98 17.73
CA LEU A 235 -1.26 -2.48 17.38
C LEU A 235 -0.39 -2.82 18.60
N GLY A 236 -0.95 -2.77 19.81
CA GLY A 236 -0.20 -3.05 21.04
C GLY A 236 0.99 -2.12 21.26
N LEU A 237 0.99 -0.94 20.65
CA LEU A 237 2.04 0.05 20.83
C LEU A 237 1.85 0.73 22.20
N PRO A 238 2.94 1.01 22.94
CA PRO A 238 2.84 1.78 24.16
C PRO A 238 2.26 3.14 23.80
N GLY A 239 1.02 3.40 24.23
CA GLY A 239 0.34 4.67 23.94
C GLY A 239 1.27 5.81 24.31
N GLY A 240 1.69 6.60 23.31
CA GLY A 240 2.43 7.81 23.61
C GLY A 240 1.55 8.65 24.53
N ALA A 241 2.12 9.24 25.59
CA ALA A 241 1.37 10.13 26.47
C ALA A 241 0.47 11.02 25.61
N ALA A 242 -0.84 11.00 25.93
CA ALA A 242 -1.81 11.84 25.24
C ALA A 242 -1.19 13.22 25.11
N PRO A 243 -1.16 13.84 23.91
CA PRO A 243 -0.62 15.18 23.80
C PRO A 243 -1.29 16.00 24.90
N ALA A 244 -0.49 16.66 25.74
CA ALA A 244 -1.04 17.65 26.67
C ALA A 244 -1.98 18.51 25.84
N PRO A 245 -3.22 18.76 26.29
CA PRO A 245 -4.18 19.50 25.49
C PRO A 245 -3.48 20.76 25.04
N ALA A 246 -3.25 20.89 23.74
CA ALA A 246 -2.76 22.13 23.20
C ALA A 246 -3.76 23.16 23.70
N HIS A 247 -3.28 24.15 24.46
CA HIS A 247 -4.12 25.24 24.89
C HIS A 247 -4.85 25.78 23.66
N GLY A 248 -6.18 25.65 23.68
CA GLY A 248 -7.05 26.02 22.58
C GLY A 248 -7.45 24.82 21.73
N SER A 249 -8.76 24.58 21.66
CA SER A 249 -9.42 24.08 20.45
C SER A 249 -9.02 24.99 19.29
N ASP A 250 -7.85 24.75 18.72
CA ASP A 250 -7.46 25.47 17.54
C ASP A 250 -8.22 24.82 16.40
N ASP A 251 -9.40 25.37 16.12
CA ASP A 251 -10.28 25.10 14.97
C ASP A 251 -9.58 25.55 13.66
N ARG A 252 -8.26 25.38 13.61
CA ARG A 252 -7.44 25.64 12.45
C ARG A 252 -7.75 24.55 11.44
N PRO A 253 -8.22 24.91 10.24
CA PRO A 253 -8.50 23.93 9.19
C PRO A 253 -7.24 23.11 8.92
N ALA A 254 -7.42 21.81 8.64
CA ALA A 254 -6.34 20.92 8.27
C ALA A 254 -5.52 21.56 7.13
N ARG A 255 -4.19 21.44 7.22
CA ARG A 255 -3.28 22.03 6.22
C ARG A 255 -3.45 21.37 4.85
N PHE A 256 -3.86 20.11 4.83
CA PHE A 256 -4.03 19.32 3.63
C PHE A 256 -5.35 18.56 3.60
N GLU A 257 -5.76 18.17 2.40
CA GLU A 257 -6.91 17.32 2.16
C GLU A 257 -6.53 16.18 1.21
N LEU A 258 -6.78 14.93 1.61
CA LEU A 258 -6.59 13.76 0.75
C LEU A 258 -7.70 13.65 -0.30
N CYS A 259 -7.33 13.33 -1.54
CA CYS A 259 -8.25 13.09 -2.64
C CYS A 259 -8.10 11.66 -3.17
N LYS A 260 -9.20 10.89 -3.16
CA LYS A 260 -9.31 9.56 -3.79
C LYS A 260 -10.30 9.52 -4.96
N ARG A 261 -10.63 10.67 -5.57
CA ARG A 261 -11.68 10.78 -6.59
C ARG A 261 -11.46 9.82 -7.77
N LYS A 262 -10.20 9.57 -8.14
CA LYS A 262 -9.85 8.66 -9.23
C LYS A 262 -10.20 7.22 -8.88
N LEU A 263 -9.85 6.76 -7.68
CA LEU A 263 -10.20 5.42 -7.21
C LEU A 263 -11.71 5.27 -7.03
N SER A 264 -12.38 6.26 -6.45
CA SER A 264 -13.85 6.22 -6.28
C SER A 264 -14.56 6.05 -7.62
N ARG A 265 -14.11 6.73 -8.68
CA ARG A 265 -14.66 6.55 -10.03
C ARG A 265 -14.42 5.13 -10.58
N LEU A 266 -13.20 4.62 -10.41
CA LEU A 266 -12.83 3.27 -10.85
C LEU A 266 -13.67 2.18 -10.16
N MET A 267 -13.90 2.30 -8.85
CA MET A 267 -14.68 1.31 -8.10
C MET A 267 -16.20 1.49 -8.30
N SER A 268 -16.67 2.70 -8.64
CA SER A 268 -18.09 2.95 -8.93
C SER A 268 -18.51 2.46 -10.31
N SER A 269 -17.58 2.32 -11.26
CA SER A 269 -17.84 1.71 -12.57
C SER A 269 -17.97 0.19 -12.44
N ARG A 270 -19.03 -0.28 -11.77
CA ARG A 270 -19.34 -1.70 -11.68
C ARG A 270 -19.52 -2.30 -13.08
N ARG A 271 -18.62 -3.19 -13.48
CA ARG A 271 -19.04 -4.46 -14.09
C ARG A 271 -19.16 -5.45 -12.95
N ARG A 272 -20.34 -6.04 -12.77
CA ARG A 272 -20.56 -7.10 -11.79
C ARG A 272 -19.61 -8.25 -12.12
N CYS A 273 -18.73 -8.62 -11.19
CA CYS A 273 -17.99 -9.86 -11.30
C CYS A 273 -18.99 -11.01 -11.25
N ALA A 274 -18.89 -11.99 -12.17
CA ALA A 274 -19.82 -13.12 -12.24
C ALA A 274 -19.70 -14.09 -11.04
N TYR A 275 -18.75 -13.86 -10.13
CA TYR A 275 -18.50 -14.70 -8.96
C TYR A 275 -19.46 -14.44 -7.78
N ASP A 276 -20.17 -13.31 -7.75
CA ASP A 276 -21.16 -12.99 -6.70
C ASP A 276 -22.40 -13.91 -6.70
N THR A 277 -22.51 -14.84 -7.65
CA THR A 277 -23.67 -15.74 -7.77
C THR A 277 -23.58 -17.00 -6.90
N TYR A 278 -22.44 -17.27 -6.25
CA TYR A 278 -22.23 -18.54 -5.52
C TYR A 278 -22.37 -18.49 -3.99
N TYR A 279 -22.61 -17.32 -3.38
CA TYR A 279 -22.75 -17.19 -1.92
C TYR A 279 -24.05 -16.52 -1.44
N SER A 280 -25.14 -16.67 -2.18
CA SER A 280 -26.48 -16.56 -1.59
C SER A 280 -26.97 -17.94 -1.15
N VAL A 281 -26.44 -18.44 -0.04
CA VAL A 281 -27.16 -19.45 0.74
C VAL A 281 -27.94 -18.69 1.81
N ALA A 282 -29.26 -18.63 1.60
CA ALA A 282 -30.20 -18.10 2.56
C ALA A 282 -30.13 -18.91 3.85
N PHE A 283 -29.91 -18.23 4.98
CA PHE A 283 -30.39 -18.72 6.26
C PHE A 283 -31.82 -18.21 6.42
N GLU A 284 -32.79 -19.05 6.06
CA GLU A 284 -34.14 -18.92 6.62
C GLU A 284 -34.16 -19.57 8.02
N VAL A 285 -34.80 -18.87 8.95
CA VAL A 285 -34.99 -19.22 10.36
C VAL A 285 -36.09 -20.28 10.50
#